data_AF-A0A8J5N885-F1
#
_entry.id   AF-A0A8J5N885-F1
#
_cell.length_a   1.000
_cell.length_b   1.000
_cell.length_c   1.000
_cell.angle_alpha   90.00
_cell.angle_beta   90.00
_cell.angle_gamma   90.00
#
_symmetry.space_group_name_H-M   'P 1'
#
loop_
_entity.id
_entity.type
_entity.pdbx_description
1 polymer ?
#
loop_
_entity_poly.entity_id
_entity_poly.type
_entity_poly.pdbx_seq_one_letter_code
_entity_poly.pdbx_strand_id
1 'polypeptide(L)' 'MQLDVAMTLLKNTKASLVSYHENGFVSAQASAKDMCEEMNVEDVLKEKRLRMMKRHFGYEAPDEPISDALRRL' A
#
# COMPACT_ATOMS: atom_id res chain seq x y z
N MET A 1 7.78 -17.04 32.80
CA MET A 1 6.91 -15.88 33.03
C MET A 1 7.29 -14.66 32.19
N GLN A 2 8.43 -13.99 32.38
CA GLN A 2 8.79 -12.83 31.52
C GLN A 2 9.10 -13.21 30.06
N LEU A 3 9.70 -14.39 29.85
CA LEU A 3 9.96 -14.93 28.52
C LEU A 3 8.67 -15.19 27.72
N ASP A 4 7.63 -15.69 28.39
CA ASP A 4 6.33 -15.98 27.75
C ASP A 4 5.63 -14.71 27.30
N VAL A 5 5.72 -13.64 28.11
CA VAL A 5 5.21 -12.29 27.79
C VAL A 5 5.98 -11.69 26.62
N ALA A 6 7.31 -11.77 26.63
CA ALA A 6 8.13 -11.30 25.52
C ALA A 6 7.80 -12.03 24.21
N MET A 7 7.59 -13.35 24.29
CA MET A 7 7.27 -14.16 23.12
C MET A 7 5.87 -13.90 22.58
N THR A 8 4.89 -13.62 23.44
CA THR A 8 3.55 -13.19 23.01
C THR A 8 3.58 -11.82 22.35
N LEU A 9 4.33 -10.86 22.90
CA LEU A 9 4.51 -9.54 22.29
C LEU A 9 5.12 -9.65 20.89
N LEU A 10 6.18 -10.45 20.71
CA LEU A 10 6.81 -10.64 19.40
C LEU A 10 5.85 -11.28 18.38
N LYS A 11 5.05 -12.27 18.81
CA LYS A 11 4.04 -12.90 17.93
C LYS A 11 2.95 -11.91 17.52
N ASN A 12 2.45 -11.12 18.46
CA ASN A 12 1.41 -10.12 18.20
C ASN A 12 1.94 -9.04 17.26
N THR A 13 3.15 -8.52 17.51
CA THR A 13 3.79 -7.53 16.63
C THR A 13 3.98 -8.08 15.23
N LYS A 14 4.43 -9.33 15.09
CA LYS A 14 4.54 -9.98 13.77
C LYS A 14 3.18 -10.05 13.06
N ALA A 15 2.14 -10.48 13.77
CA ALA A 15 0.79 -10.58 13.19
C ALA A 15 0.26 -9.21 12.75
N SER A 16 0.46 -8.17 13.56
CA SER A 16 0.08 -6.80 13.20
C SER A 16 0.84 -6.28 11.98
N LEU A 17 2.14 -6.55 11.87
CA LEU A 17 2.94 -6.14 10.72
C LEU A 17 2.52 -6.86 9.43
N VAL A 18 2.22 -8.16 9.52
CA VAL A 18 1.70 -8.94 8.38
C VAL A 18 0.33 -8.40 7.95
N SER A 19 -0.58 -8.19 8.90
CA SER A 19 -1.90 -7.62 8.64
C SER A 19 -1.80 -6.21 8.02
N TYR A 20 -0.88 -5.37 8.50
CA TYR A 20 -0.64 -4.05 7.92
C TYR A 20 -0.04 -4.12 6.51
N HIS A 21 0.86 -5.07 6.24
CA HIS A 21 1.40 -5.29 4.91
C HIS A 21 0.31 -5.71 3.92
N GLU A 22 -0.61 -6.59 4.33
CA GLU A 22 -1.69 -7.09 3.49
C GLU A 22 -2.80 -6.03 3.29
N ASN A 23 -3.26 -5.41 4.38
CA ASN A 23 -4.49 -4.61 4.38
C ASN A 23 -4.30 -3.16 4.80
N GLY A 24 -3.14 -2.81 5.36
CA GLY A 24 -2.90 -1.50 5.98
C GLY A 24 -2.89 -0.34 5.01
N PHE A 25 -2.44 -0.57 3.77
CA PHE A 25 -2.50 0.48 2.74
C PHE A 25 -3.94 0.71 2.26
N VAL A 26 -4.70 -0.37 2.05
CA VAL A 26 -6.11 -0.30 1.66
C VAL A 26 -6.94 0.38 2.74
N SER A 27 -6.72 0.05 4.02
CA SER A 27 -7.44 0.68 5.13
C SER A 27 -7.07 2.15 5.32
N ALA A 28 -5.78 2.50 5.24
CA ALA A 28 -5.35 3.90 5.31
C ALA A 28 -5.94 4.75 4.18
N GLN A 29 -6.07 4.16 2.99
CA GLN A 29 -6.73 4.83 1.88
C GLN A 29 -8.23 4.98 2.10
N ALA A 30 -8.93 3.94 2.57
CA ALA A 30 -10.35 4.05 2.87
C ALA A 30 -10.61 5.18 3.87
N SER A 31 -9.81 5.25 4.95
CA SER A 31 -9.89 6.35 5.90
C SER A 31 -9.57 7.71 5.28
N ALA A 32 -8.61 7.79 4.36
CA ALA A 32 -8.31 9.04 3.66
C ALA A 32 -9.47 9.50 2.76
N LYS A 33 -10.14 8.57 2.08
CA LYS A 33 -11.35 8.84 1.29
C LYS A 33 -12.48 9.34 2.15
N ASP A 34 -12.77 8.65 3.24
CA ASP A 34 -13.82 9.04 4.18
C ASP A 34 -13.56 10.47 4.70
N MET A 35 -12.31 10.80 5.05
CA MET A 35 -11.94 12.16 5.46
C MET A 35 -12.10 13.20 4.35
N CYS A 36 -11.76 12.87 3.09
CA CYS A 36 -11.97 13.77 1.96
C CYS A 36 -13.46 14.03 1.70
N GLU A 37 -14.31 13.00 1.83
CA GLU A 37 -15.76 13.12 1.75
C GLU A 37 -16.32 14.01 2.87
N GLU A 38 -15.88 13.81 4.12
CA GLU A 38 -16.27 14.65 5.27
C GLU A 38 -15.86 16.12 5.09
N MET A 39 -14.68 16.36 4.53
CA MET A 39 -14.17 17.71 4.28
C MET A 39 -14.69 18.32 2.97
N ASN A 40 -15.47 17.57 2.18
CA ASN A 40 -16.00 17.98 0.88
C ASN A 40 -14.89 18.41 -0.10
N VAL A 41 -13.76 17.71 -0.05
CA VAL A 41 -12.57 17.95 -0.89
C VAL A 41 -12.47 16.83 -1.92
N GLU A 42 -12.12 17.16 -3.17
CA GLU A 42 -11.87 16.16 -4.19
C GLU A 42 -10.72 15.22 -3.77
N ASP A 43 -11.00 13.92 -3.76
CA ASP A 43 -10.03 12.88 -3.48
C ASP A 43 -9.06 12.72 -4.68
N VAL A 44 -7.99 13.50 -4.70
CA VAL A 44 -6.94 13.41 -5.72
C VAL A 44 -5.83 12.49 -5.23
N LEU A 45 -6.13 11.18 -5.16
CA LEU A 45 -5.08 10.17 -5.06
C LEU A 45 -4.29 10.16 -6.37
N LYS A 46 -3.06 10.68 -6.33
CA LYS A 46 -2.19 10.70 -7.50
C LYS A 46 -1.97 9.28 -8.03
N GLU A 47 -2.40 9.03 -9.28
CA GLU A 47 -2.02 7.85 -10.04
C GLU A 47 -0.49 7.80 -10.17
N LYS A 48 0.15 6.98 -9.33
CA LYS A 48 1.61 6.84 -9.33
C LYS A 48 1.99 5.62 -10.16
N ARG A 49 2.83 5.82 -11.17
CA ARG A 49 3.47 4.70 -11.88
C ARG A 49 4.27 3.87 -10.88
N LEU A 50 3.84 2.62 -10.65
CA LEU A 50 4.59 1.67 -9.85
C LEU A 50 5.96 1.45 -10.47
N ARG A 51 7.03 1.57 -9.67
CA ARG A 51 8.39 1.28 -10.15
C ARG A 51 8.50 -0.22 -10.42
N MET A 52 8.46 -0.60 -11.69
CA MET A 52 8.80 -1.95 -12.15
C MET A 52 10.31 -2.07 -12.38
N MET A 53 10.81 -3.31 -12.43
CA MET A 53 12.17 -3.58 -12.87
C MET A 53 12.36 -2.99 -14.27
N LYS A 54 13.39 -2.16 -14.42
CA LYS A 54 13.67 -1.45 -15.68
C LYS A 54 13.86 -2.47 -16.81
N ARG A 55 12.98 -2.45 -17.81
CA ARG A 55 13.16 -3.24 -19.04
C ARG A 55 14.29 -2.65 -19.88
N HIS A 56 14.91 -3.49 -20.70
CA HIS A 56 15.85 -3.00 -21.71
C HIS A 56 15.15 -2.05 -22.68
N PHE A 57 15.82 -0.95 -23.02
CA PHE A 57 15.29 0.04 -23.95
C PHE A 57 15.15 -0.57 -25.35
N GLY A 58 14.01 -0.38 -25.98
CA GLY A 58 13.74 -0.73 -27.38
C GLY A 58 13.10 0.44 -28.10
N TYR A 59 13.59 0.77 -29.29
CA TYR A 59 13.14 1.95 -30.06
C TYR A 59 11.66 1.90 -30.45
N GLU A 60 11.15 0.69 -30.70
CA GLU A 60 9.74 0.43 -31.02
C GLU A 60 8.95 -0.14 -29.83
N ALA A 61 9.54 -0.16 -28.63
CA ALA A 61 8.86 -0.68 -27.46
C ALA A 61 7.75 0.30 -27.04
N PRO A 62 6.53 -0.19 -26.77
CA PRO A 62 5.46 0.67 -26.27
C PRO A 62 5.81 1.21 -24.88
N ASP A 63 5.37 2.42 -24.59
CA ASP A 63 5.46 2.99 -23.24
C ASP A 63 4.73 2.09 -22.24
N GLU A 64 5.28 1.96 -21.03
CA GLU A 64 4.56 1.20 -20.00
C GLU A 64 3.30 1.96 -19.60
N PRO A 65 2.17 1.25 -19.47
CA PRO A 65 0.93 1.87 -19.06
C PRO A 65 1.09 2.48 -17.67
N ILE A 66 0.53 3.67 -17.50
CA ILE A 66 0.30 4.23 -16.18
C ILE A 66 -0.75 3.33 -15.52
N SER A 67 -0.31 2.51 -14.58
CA SER A 67 -1.23 1.75 -13.73
C SER A 67 -1.37 2.47 -12.42
N ASP A 68 -2.61 2.62 -11.97
CA ASP A 68 -2.89 2.94 -10.58
C ASP A 68 -2.13 1.96 -9.67
N ALA A 69 -1.47 2.51 -8.65
CA ALA A 69 -0.77 1.74 -7.63
C ALA A 69 -1.71 0.73 -6.94
N LEU A 70 -3.01 1.02 -6.94
CA LEU A 70 -4.05 0.21 -6.34
C LEU A 70 -4.38 -1.08 -7.08
N ARG A 71 -4.13 -1.15 -8.40
CA ARG A 71 -4.42 -2.36 -9.18
C ARG A 71 -3.45 -3.52 -8.93
N ARG A 72 -2.42 -3.32 -8.10
CA ARG A 72 -1.40 -4.32 -7.78
C ARG A 72 -1.22 -4.60 -6.29
N LEU A 73 -2.16 -4.16 -5.46
CA LEU A 73 -2.31 -4.67 -4.09
C LEU A 73 -2.97 -6.04 -4.14
#